data_AF-A0A6P6YHA9-F1
#
_entry.id   AF-A0A6P6YHA9-F1
#
_cell.length_a   1.000
_cell.length_b   1.000
_cell.length_c   1.000
_cell.angle_alpha   90.00
_cell.angle_beta   90.00
_cell.angle_gamma   90.00
#
_symmetry.space_group_name_H-M   'P 1'
#
loop_
_entity.id
_entity.type
_entity.pdbx_description
1 polymer ?
#
loop_
_entity_poly.entity_id
_entity_poly.type
_entity_poly.pdbx_seq_one_letter_code
_entity_poly.pdbx_strand_id
1 'polypeptide(L)'
;MLWPNVETLDYYHGRLDRLQAEKFLTHDGQFLLRYTVQRVNDNEQKLLVLSCQHRNQHLHFIIHEIITQDVGCRRFYFENKSFALVSDLISYYVINRIPITIESGAIIIEPIDCRLDCRMITAIQLNESNNNQSTSTSIINVLLEHDAEFLAKQLLKSNIRFIMNKCKVAGINESICSGLELMLLPEGTQLRKDLIIRHECLKYFVITTILKQTDQSKQLELIRKWMEIAERLENSIHDHFGFGSIMFGLCFPRIQDSTMWKIFGQKYGENIRIFENSLRIRFTNYLNNSRISSSSNTCLPFIIQLCHIIEYSHIVDTNFLPKFIDAKFDQSSLLEFDKQIGLNNFGLEDIIELTELSDQIIKNLEQFDHNFQSIIFRSTSKHQQVDTNVDQLFRTDFHVRFLFENKHQHRSINEKIKLNSEDFYRLESSLNDDHQFVGCMKSRNFIL
;
A
#
# COMPACT_ATOMS: atom_id res chain seq x y z
N MET A 1 -21.77 8.41 6.71
CA MET A 1 -20.47 9.10 6.67
C MET A 1 -20.08 9.35 8.13
N LEU A 2 -19.05 8.67 8.62
CA LEU A 2 -18.66 8.65 10.03
C LEU A 2 -17.49 9.61 10.22
N TRP A 3 -17.63 10.55 11.17
CA TRP A 3 -16.64 11.53 11.62
C TRP A 3 -15.79 12.22 10.53
N PRO A 4 -16.09 13.48 10.17
CA PRO A 4 -15.33 14.23 9.17
C PRO A 4 -13.81 14.22 9.45
N ASN A 5 -13.01 13.89 8.43
CA ASN A 5 -11.54 13.93 8.44
C ASN A 5 -10.84 13.05 9.51
N VAL A 6 -11.54 12.16 10.21
CA VAL A 6 -10.89 11.20 11.12
C VAL A 6 -10.10 10.16 10.33
N GLU A 7 -10.63 9.75 9.19
CA GLU A 7 -10.02 8.75 8.31
C GLU A 7 -8.67 9.15 7.70
N THR A 8 -8.35 10.44 7.72
CA THR A 8 -7.10 11.01 7.22
C THR A 8 -6.05 11.19 8.32
N LEU A 9 -6.39 10.94 9.59
CA LEU A 9 -5.45 11.07 10.71
C LEU A 9 -4.47 9.90 10.74
N ASP A 10 -3.17 10.20 10.84
CA ASP A 10 -2.13 9.19 10.86
C ASP A 10 -2.24 8.24 12.05
N TYR A 11 -2.90 8.61 13.15
CA TYR A 11 -3.11 7.76 14.33
C TYR A 11 -4.52 7.16 14.42
N TYR A 12 -5.28 7.12 13.32
CA TYR A 12 -6.58 6.44 13.26
C TYR A 12 -6.48 5.03 12.66
N HIS A 13 -6.71 4.03 13.50
CA HIS A 13 -6.54 2.60 13.18
C HIS A 13 -7.80 1.93 12.65
N GLY A 14 -8.91 2.66 12.48
CA GLY A 14 -10.16 2.09 12.00
C GLY A 14 -10.83 1.18 13.04
N ARG A 15 -11.39 0.04 12.60
CA ARG A 15 -12.09 -0.88 13.51
C ARG A 15 -11.05 -1.63 14.33
N LEU A 16 -11.00 -1.38 15.62
CA LEU A 16 -10.05 -2.00 16.53
C LEU A 16 -10.74 -2.23 17.87
N ASP A 17 -10.64 -3.44 18.42
CA ASP A 17 -11.19 -3.72 19.73
C ASP A 17 -10.27 -3.20 20.87
N ARG A 18 -10.72 -3.41 22.11
CA ARG A 18 -9.98 -2.95 23.29
C ARG A 18 -8.62 -3.63 23.40
N LEU A 19 -8.60 -4.95 23.47
CA LEU A 19 -7.39 -5.75 23.70
C LEU A 19 -6.36 -5.59 22.59
N GLN A 20 -6.81 -5.35 21.36
CA GLN A 20 -5.95 -5.08 20.22
C GLN A 20 -5.26 -3.72 20.34
N ALA A 21 -6.00 -2.69 20.76
CA ALA A 21 -5.45 -1.36 20.98
C ALA A 21 -4.35 -1.39 22.07
N GLU A 22 -4.54 -2.16 23.13
CA GLU A 22 -3.59 -2.28 24.23
C GLU A 22 -2.21 -2.78 23.78
N LYS A 23 -2.15 -3.63 22.76
CA LYS A 23 -0.88 -4.18 22.25
C LYS A 23 -0.01 -3.17 21.51
N PHE A 24 -0.61 -2.09 21.00
CA PHE A 24 0.12 -0.99 20.34
C PHE A 24 0.73 -0.02 21.33
N LEU A 25 0.18 0.01 22.53
CA LEU A 25 0.50 0.97 23.56
C LEU A 25 1.47 0.28 24.51
N THR A 26 2.74 0.62 24.32
CA THR A 26 3.88 -0.01 25.02
C THR A 26 4.49 0.90 26.07
N HIS A 27 4.33 2.22 25.92
CA HIS A 27 4.85 3.24 26.82
C HIS A 27 3.77 4.23 27.26
N ASP A 28 3.94 4.75 28.47
CA ASP A 28 3.07 5.78 29.02
C ASP A 28 3.07 7.05 28.15
N GLY A 29 1.87 7.59 27.92
CA GLY A 29 1.63 8.74 27.05
C GLY A 29 1.36 8.36 25.59
N GLN A 30 1.56 7.11 25.19
CA GLN A 30 1.18 6.65 23.85
C GLN A 30 -0.34 6.61 23.69
N PHE A 31 -0.84 6.94 22.51
CA PHE A 31 -2.26 6.88 22.20
C PHE A 31 -2.56 6.55 20.73
N LEU A 32 -3.77 6.08 20.47
CA LEU A 32 -4.31 5.87 19.13
C LEU A 32 -5.83 6.13 19.09
N LEU A 33 -6.35 6.41 17.90
CA LEU A 33 -7.78 6.46 17.64
C LEU A 33 -8.26 5.17 16.98
N ARG A 34 -9.43 4.71 17.38
CA ARG A 34 -10.13 3.56 16.79
C ARG A 34 -11.63 3.79 16.82
N TYR A 35 -12.39 2.96 16.11
CA TYR A 35 -13.81 2.81 16.37
C TYR A 35 -14.15 1.39 16.81
N THR A 36 -15.14 1.28 17.67
CA THR A 36 -15.78 0.01 18.05
C THR A 36 -17.25 0.03 17.61
N VAL A 37 -17.87 -1.13 17.52
CA VAL A 37 -19.28 -1.28 17.17
C VAL A 37 -20.02 -1.80 18.40
N GLN A 38 -21.05 -1.08 18.82
CA GLN A 38 -21.98 -1.50 19.86
C GLN A 38 -23.34 -1.79 19.24
N ARG A 39 -23.94 -2.94 19.58
CA ARG A 39 -25.31 -3.26 19.17
C ARG A 39 -26.29 -2.64 20.15
N VAL A 40 -27.22 -1.84 19.62
CA VAL A 40 -28.32 -1.25 20.38
C VAL A 40 -29.59 -1.45 19.57
N ASN A 41 -30.55 -2.21 20.12
CA ASN A 41 -31.87 -2.45 19.50
C ASN A 41 -31.77 -2.86 18.02
N ASP A 42 -31.02 -3.94 17.74
CA ASP A 42 -30.75 -4.50 16.40
C ASP A 42 -29.99 -3.60 15.42
N ASN A 43 -29.64 -2.38 15.80
CA ASN A 43 -28.80 -1.49 15.02
C ASN A 43 -27.36 -1.47 15.52
N GLU A 44 -26.40 -1.42 14.58
CA GLU A 44 -24.98 -1.28 14.89
C GLU A 44 -24.60 0.20 14.97
N GLN A 45 -24.28 0.67 16.18
CA GLN A 45 -23.76 2.01 16.41
C GLN A 45 -22.23 1.96 16.47
N LYS A 46 -21.58 2.80 15.68
CA LYS A 46 -20.12 2.97 15.76
C LYS A 46 -19.77 4.04 16.78
N LEU A 47 -18.81 3.73 17.64
CA LEU A 47 -18.30 4.62 18.68
C LEU A 47 -16.84 4.92 18.39
N LEU A 48 -16.49 6.20 18.33
CA LEU A 48 -15.10 6.64 18.21
C LEU A 48 -14.45 6.60 19.58
N VAL A 49 -13.26 6.03 19.67
CA VAL A 49 -12.56 5.76 20.92
C VAL A 49 -11.10 6.17 20.80
N LEU A 50 -10.61 6.94 21.77
CA LEU A 50 -9.20 7.12 22.02
C LEU A 50 -8.73 6.05 22.99
N SER A 51 -7.68 5.31 22.62
CA SER A 51 -7.01 4.36 23.51
C SER A 51 -5.63 4.88 23.84
N CYS A 52 -5.23 4.87 25.10
CA CYS A 52 -3.90 5.30 25.51
C CYS A 52 -3.36 4.46 26.67
N GLN A 53 -2.07 4.56 26.91
CA GLN A 53 -1.44 3.99 28.11
C GLN A 53 -0.98 5.11 29.04
N HIS A 54 -1.27 4.97 30.32
CA HIS A 54 -0.88 5.91 31.35
C HIS A 54 -0.69 5.17 32.68
N ARG A 55 0.44 5.39 33.36
CA ARG A 55 0.82 4.70 34.60
C ARG A 55 0.79 3.17 34.46
N ASN A 56 1.29 2.67 33.34
CA ASN A 56 1.25 1.25 32.95
C ASN A 56 -0.18 0.65 32.88
N GLN A 57 -1.21 1.49 32.73
CA GLN A 57 -2.58 1.05 32.55
C GLN A 57 -3.11 1.50 31.20
N HIS A 58 -3.85 0.61 30.53
CA HIS A 58 -4.53 0.93 29.30
C HIS A 58 -5.92 1.48 29.55
N LEU A 59 -6.17 2.66 28.98
CA LEU A 59 -7.39 3.44 29.17
C LEU A 59 -8.04 3.70 27.81
N HIS A 60 -9.37 3.71 27.79
CA HIS A 60 -10.16 3.89 26.58
C HIS A 60 -11.27 4.89 26.82
N PHE A 61 -11.26 5.97 26.04
CA PHE A 61 -12.18 7.10 26.18
C PHE A 61 -13.04 7.22 24.93
N ILE A 62 -14.35 7.16 25.10
CA ILE A 62 -15.29 7.41 24.00
C ILE A 62 -15.25 8.91 23.67
N ILE A 63 -15.10 9.24 22.39
CA ILE A 63 -15.23 10.60 21.89
C ILE A 63 -16.71 10.81 21.57
N HIS A 64 -17.35 11.66 22.34
CA HIS A 64 -18.76 11.99 22.18
C HIS A 64 -18.95 12.99 21.05
N GLU A 65 -20.07 12.85 20.33
CA GLU A 65 -20.51 13.78 19.28
C GLU A 65 -21.82 14.45 19.74
N ILE A 66 -21.87 15.78 19.71
CA ILE A 66 -23.09 16.56 19.90
C ILE A 66 -23.38 17.40 18.67
N ILE A 67 -24.66 17.60 18.39
CA ILE A 67 -25.13 18.50 17.33
C ILE A 67 -25.63 19.76 18.02
N THR A 68 -25.00 20.90 17.77
CA THR A 68 -25.43 22.17 18.35
C THR A 68 -26.59 22.78 17.57
N GLN A 69 -27.48 23.47 18.29
CA GLN A 69 -28.69 24.10 17.73
C GLN A 69 -28.37 25.20 16.71
N ASP A 70 -27.22 25.84 16.84
CA ASP A 70 -26.71 26.78 15.85
C ASP A 70 -26.12 26.00 14.65
N VAL A 71 -26.89 25.98 13.55
CA VAL A 71 -26.47 25.52 12.20
C VAL A 71 -26.24 24.01 12.04
N GLY A 72 -26.60 23.16 13.01
CA GLY A 72 -26.40 21.71 12.89
C GLY A 72 -24.92 21.29 12.91
N CYS A 73 -24.06 22.16 13.46
CA CYS A 73 -22.64 21.92 13.59
C CYS A 73 -22.38 20.77 14.58
N ARG A 74 -21.64 19.76 14.12
CA ARG A 74 -21.17 18.65 14.96
C ARG A 74 -19.97 19.10 15.78
N ARG A 75 -19.93 18.73 17.05
CA ARG A 75 -18.80 18.98 17.94
C ARG A 75 -18.40 17.72 18.70
N PHE A 76 -17.10 17.57 18.93
CA PHE A 76 -16.48 16.40 19.55
C PHE A 76 -15.86 16.73 20.89
N TYR A 77 -16.05 15.89 21.90
CA TYR A 77 -15.53 16.11 23.25
C TYR A 77 -15.31 14.82 24.05
N PHE A 78 -14.51 14.91 25.11
CA PHE A 78 -14.44 13.90 26.18
C PHE A 78 -15.32 14.29 27.37
N GLU A 79 -15.00 15.43 28.00
CA GLU A 79 -15.74 16.00 29.15
C GLU A 79 -16.25 17.42 28.85
N ASN A 80 -15.46 18.45 29.21
CA ASN A 80 -15.97 19.81 29.34
C ASN A 80 -15.76 20.69 28.10
N LYS A 81 -14.83 20.32 27.22
CA LYS A 81 -14.44 21.14 26.06
C LYS A 81 -14.73 20.42 24.75
N SER A 82 -15.47 21.07 23.87
CA SER A 82 -15.87 20.53 22.57
C SER A 82 -15.21 21.27 21.39
N PHE A 83 -14.96 20.55 20.30
CA PHE A 83 -14.23 21.02 19.12
C PHE A 83 -14.96 20.67 17.83
N ALA A 84 -14.74 21.42 16.75
CA ALA A 84 -15.36 21.14 15.46
C ALA A 84 -14.76 19.91 14.77
N LEU A 85 -13.45 19.67 14.95
CA LEU A 85 -12.73 18.52 14.40
C LEU A 85 -12.14 17.66 15.51
N VAL A 86 -12.09 16.35 15.28
CA VAL A 86 -11.41 15.40 16.17
C VAL A 86 -9.91 15.71 16.24
N SER A 87 -9.29 16.13 15.14
CA SER A 87 -7.88 16.57 15.13
C SER A 87 -7.59 17.67 16.14
N ASP A 88 -8.50 18.64 16.26
CA ASP A 88 -8.33 19.80 17.13
C ASP A 88 -8.53 19.41 18.59
N LEU A 89 -9.51 18.53 18.86
CA LEU A 89 -9.71 17.90 20.16
C LEU A 89 -8.41 17.22 20.62
N ILE A 90 -7.84 16.35 19.79
CA ILE A 90 -6.61 15.62 20.12
C ILE A 90 -5.43 16.57 20.31
N SER A 91 -5.24 17.50 19.37
CA SER A 91 -4.14 18.47 19.43
C SER A 91 -4.20 19.31 20.70
N TYR A 92 -5.39 19.68 21.17
CA TYR A 92 -5.56 20.41 22.42
C TYR A 92 -5.01 19.64 23.63
N TYR A 93 -5.34 18.36 23.80
CA TYR A 93 -4.86 17.56 24.92
C TYR A 93 -3.35 17.25 24.83
N VAL A 94 -2.85 16.99 23.61
CA VAL A 94 -1.43 16.76 23.37
C VAL A 94 -0.62 18.03 23.68
N ILE A 95 -0.98 19.18 23.10
CA ILE A 95 -0.21 20.43 23.24
C ILE A 95 -0.23 20.94 24.69
N ASN A 96 -1.40 20.92 25.35
CA ASN A 96 -1.54 21.50 26.69
C ASN A 96 -1.10 20.53 27.80
N ARG A 97 -0.82 19.26 27.49
CA ARG A 97 -0.41 18.22 28.46
C ARG A 97 -1.35 18.11 29.66
N ILE A 98 -2.65 18.24 29.40
CA ILE A 98 -3.71 18.14 30.41
C ILE A 98 -4.36 16.75 30.40
N PRO A 99 -4.92 16.30 31.54
CA PRO A 99 -5.63 15.02 31.61
C PRO A 99 -6.85 14.98 30.69
N ILE A 100 -7.08 13.86 30.01
CA ILE A 100 -8.27 13.61 29.18
C ILE A 100 -9.54 13.70 30.03
N THR A 101 -9.52 13.05 31.20
CA THR A 101 -10.55 13.16 32.24
C THR A 101 -9.92 13.47 33.58
N ILE A 102 -10.64 14.20 34.43
CA ILE A 102 -10.16 14.55 35.78
C ILE A 102 -9.92 13.27 36.60
N GLU A 103 -10.83 12.30 36.48
CA GLU A 103 -10.77 11.04 37.24
C GLU A 103 -9.57 10.17 36.86
N SER A 104 -9.30 10.00 35.57
CA SER A 104 -8.21 9.13 35.12
C SER A 104 -6.83 9.76 35.29
N GLY A 105 -6.75 11.09 35.28
CA GLY A 105 -5.46 11.79 35.23
C GLY A 105 -4.65 11.53 33.96
N ALA A 106 -5.23 10.86 32.96
CA ALA A 106 -4.50 10.33 31.81
C ALA A 106 -4.05 11.43 30.85
N ILE A 107 -2.74 11.54 30.63
CA ILE A 107 -2.13 12.52 29.73
C ILE A 107 -1.61 11.80 28.49
N ILE A 108 -2.02 12.28 27.32
CA ILE A 108 -1.54 11.77 26.02
C ILE A 108 -0.43 12.65 25.45
N ILE A 109 0.56 12.00 24.85
CA ILE A 109 1.81 12.62 24.45
C ILE A 109 2.17 12.25 23.02
N GLU A 110 2.23 10.95 22.74
CA GLU A 110 2.79 10.40 21.51
C GLU A 110 1.72 9.60 20.74
N PRO A 111 1.38 9.98 19.49
CA PRO A 111 0.49 9.17 18.67
C PRO A 111 1.19 7.90 18.18
N ILE A 112 0.47 6.78 18.17
CA ILE A 112 0.87 5.58 17.43
C ILE A 112 0.34 5.69 16.00
N ASP A 113 1.25 5.90 15.07
CA ASP A 113 0.93 5.97 13.64
C ASP A 113 0.34 4.63 13.13
N CYS A 114 -0.68 4.73 12.30
CA CYS A 114 -1.38 3.64 11.62
C CYS A 114 -0.71 3.27 10.28
N ARG A 115 0.52 3.74 10.05
CA ARG A 115 1.38 3.38 8.90
C ARG A 115 1.81 1.91 9.02
N LEU A 116 2.26 1.30 7.91
CA LEU A 116 2.07 -0.14 7.64
C LEU A 116 2.53 -1.06 8.79
N ASP A 117 3.62 -0.73 9.48
CA ASP A 117 4.15 -1.54 10.57
C ASP A 117 3.18 -1.73 11.74
N CYS A 118 2.31 -0.75 12.05
CA CYS A 118 1.32 -0.92 13.12
C CYS A 118 0.07 -1.71 12.66
N ARG A 119 -0.38 -1.59 11.41
CA ARG A 119 -1.53 -2.39 10.92
C ARG A 119 -1.25 -3.88 10.90
N MET A 120 0.02 -4.24 10.78
CA MET A 120 0.52 -5.61 10.66
C MET A 120 0.36 -6.39 11.96
N ILE A 121 0.66 -5.78 13.10
CA ILE A 121 0.46 -6.41 14.42
C ILE A 121 -1.02 -6.75 14.61
N THR A 122 -1.94 -5.88 14.18
CA THR A 122 -3.38 -6.16 14.26
C THR A 122 -3.78 -7.27 13.31
N ALA A 123 -3.41 -7.15 12.03
CA ALA A 123 -3.82 -8.06 10.97
C ALA A 123 -3.33 -9.51 11.18
N ILE A 124 -2.12 -9.68 11.73
CA ILE A 124 -1.53 -10.98 12.04
C ILE A 124 -2.17 -11.62 13.27
N GLN A 125 -2.61 -10.80 14.25
CA GLN A 125 -3.26 -11.29 15.48
C GLN A 125 -4.78 -11.49 15.34
N LEU A 126 -5.36 -11.17 14.17
CA LEU A 126 -6.80 -11.09 13.93
C LEU A 126 -7.44 -12.35 13.31
N ASN A 127 -6.69 -13.42 12.99
CA ASN A 127 -7.24 -14.61 12.32
C ASN A 127 -7.25 -15.85 13.21
N GLU A 128 -8.32 -16.02 14.00
CA GLU A 128 -8.72 -17.31 14.59
C GLU A 128 -10.01 -17.91 14.00
N SER A 129 -10.68 -17.28 13.03
CA SER A 129 -11.89 -17.89 12.46
C SER A 129 -12.26 -17.30 11.10
N ASN A 130 -11.95 -18.02 10.01
CA ASN A 130 -12.87 -18.31 8.89
C ASN A 130 -12.14 -18.99 7.72
N ASN A 131 -12.78 -20.00 7.13
CA ASN A 131 -12.25 -20.91 6.11
C ASN A 131 -11.68 -20.22 4.85
N ASN A 132 -10.47 -20.63 4.45
CA ASN A 132 -9.62 -19.95 3.45
C ASN A 132 -9.92 -20.28 1.97
N GLN A 133 -10.74 -21.30 1.67
CA GLN A 133 -11.16 -21.56 0.29
C GLN A 133 -12.30 -20.61 -0.15
N SER A 134 -13.22 -20.27 0.75
CA SER A 134 -14.34 -19.37 0.45
C SER A 134 -13.90 -17.90 0.26
N THR A 135 -12.84 -17.46 0.93
CA THR A 135 -12.32 -16.08 0.83
C THR A 135 -11.60 -15.83 -0.48
N SER A 136 -10.76 -16.77 -0.94
CA SER A 136 -10.07 -16.65 -2.24
C SER A 136 -11.06 -16.61 -3.40
N THR A 137 -12.05 -17.50 -3.43
CA THR A 137 -13.11 -17.52 -4.46
C THR A 137 -13.92 -16.23 -4.44
N SER A 138 -14.26 -15.70 -3.27
CA SER A 138 -14.96 -14.41 -3.17
C SER A 138 -14.15 -13.24 -3.74
N ILE A 139 -12.83 -13.20 -3.52
CA ILE A 139 -11.95 -12.13 -4.04
C ILE A 139 -11.87 -12.17 -5.56
N ILE A 140 -11.72 -13.37 -6.12
CA ILE A 140 -11.67 -13.58 -7.57
C ILE A 140 -12.97 -13.15 -8.22
N ASN A 141 -14.11 -13.50 -7.61
CA ASN A 141 -15.42 -13.06 -8.11
C ASN A 141 -15.53 -11.53 -8.10
N VAL A 142 -15.13 -10.86 -7.01
CA VAL A 142 -15.10 -9.39 -6.94
C VAL A 142 -14.21 -8.79 -8.06
N LEU A 143 -13.02 -9.35 -8.30
CA LEU A 143 -12.13 -8.91 -9.38
C LEU A 143 -12.76 -9.09 -10.78
N LEU A 144 -13.46 -10.20 -11.00
CA LEU A 144 -14.04 -10.54 -12.30
C LEU A 144 -15.36 -9.79 -12.57
N GLU A 145 -16.19 -9.58 -11.55
CA GLU A 145 -17.51 -8.94 -11.62
C GLU A 145 -17.43 -7.43 -11.88
N HIS A 146 -16.38 -6.75 -11.40
CA HIS A 146 -16.25 -5.32 -11.56
C HIS A 146 -15.49 -4.90 -12.83
N ASP A 147 -15.85 -3.72 -13.34
CA ASP A 147 -15.19 -3.09 -14.48
C ASP A 147 -13.74 -2.71 -14.15
N ALA A 148 -12.84 -2.92 -15.12
CA ALA A 148 -11.41 -2.66 -14.93
C ALA A 148 -11.11 -1.19 -14.57
N GLU A 149 -11.84 -0.23 -15.14
CA GLU A 149 -11.68 1.19 -14.79
C GLU A 149 -12.18 1.51 -13.39
N PHE A 150 -13.26 0.86 -12.94
CA PHE A 150 -13.72 1.02 -11.56
C PHE A 150 -12.66 0.50 -10.59
N LEU A 151 -12.13 -0.71 -10.82
CA LEU A 151 -11.07 -1.29 -9.99
C LEU A 151 -9.80 -0.43 -10.00
N ALA A 152 -9.38 0.07 -11.16
CA ALA A 152 -8.22 0.94 -11.29
C ALA A 152 -8.41 2.28 -10.53
N LYS A 153 -9.63 2.86 -10.54
CA LYS A 153 -9.97 4.03 -9.71
C LYS A 153 -9.91 3.73 -8.21
N GLN A 154 -10.38 2.55 -7.78
CA GLN A 154 -10.27 2.14 -6.37
C GLN A 154 -8.80 1.95 -5.96
N LEU A 155 -7.96 1.41 -6.85
CA LEU A 155 -6.52 1.31 -6.60
C LEU A 155 -5.87 2.69 -6.48
N LEU A 156 -6.14 3.62 -7.41
CA LEU A 156 -5.64 5.00 -7.31
C LEU A 156 -6.08 5.65 -5.99
N LYS A 157 -7.36 5.53 -5.60
CA LYS A 157 -7.87 6.06 -4.32
C LYS A 157 -7.11 5.48 -3.12
N SER A 158 -6.84 4.17 -3.15
CA SER A 158 -6.07 3.48 -2.11
C SER A 158 -4.61 3.96 -2.07
N ASN A 159 -3.97 4.13 -3.23
CA ASN A 159 -2.61 4.63 -3.38
C ASN A 159 -2.48 6.09 -2.93
N ILE A 160 -3.40 6.98 -3.32
CA ILE A 160 -3.39 8.39 -2.94
C ILE A 160 -3.62 8.57 -1.44
N ARG A 161 -4.56 7.81 -0.85
CA ARG A 161 -4.75 7.78 0.62
C ARG A 161 -3.47 7.39 1.36
N PHE A 162 -2.63 6.58 0.72
CA PHE A 162 -1.37 6.14 1.27
C PHE A 162 -0.22 7.14 1.03
N ILE A 163 -0.06 7.62 -0.22
CA ILE A 163 1.08 8.41 -0.70
C ILE A 163 0.90 9.91 -0.49
N MET A 164 -0.31 10.44 -0.63
CA MET A 164 -0.55 11.90 -0.61
C MET A 164 -1.07 12.39 0.74
N ASN A 165 -1.12 11.52 1.75
CA ASN A 165 -1.51 11.94 3.10
C ASN A 165 -0.56 13.05 3.59
N LYS A 166 -1.16 14.16 4.01
CA LYS A 166 -0.46 15.35 4.48
C LYS A 166 -0.05 15.18 5.93
N CYS A 167 1.24 15.32 6.21
CA CYS A 167 1.79 15.01 7.53
C CYS A 167 2.69 16.15 8.03
N LYS A 168 2.68 16.36 9.34
CA LYS A 168 3.59 17.31 9.99
C LYS A 168 4.92 16.63 10.25
N VAL A 169 6.01 17.23 9.80
CA VAL A 169 7.36 16.74 10.08
C VAL A 169 7.94 17.54 11.25
N ALA A 170 8.34 16.86 12.32
CA ALA A 170 8.96 17.51 13.47
C ALA A 170 10.34 18.07 13.08
N GLY A 171 10.62 19.34 13.37
CA GLY A 171 11.91 19.99 13.09
C GLY A 171 11.98 20.80 11.79
N ILE A 172 11.01 20.67 10.88
CA ILE A 172 10.91 21.49 9.66
C ILE A 172 9.69 22.42 9.79
N ASN A 173 9.85 23.58 10.43
CA ASN A 173 8.88 24.71 10.48
C ASN A 173 7.37 24.39 10.54
N GLU A 174 6.96 23.30 11.22
CA GLU A 174 5.57 22.78 11.21
C GLU A 174 4.93 22.68 9.82
N SER A 175 5.72 22.67 8.74
CA SER A 175 5.19 22.70 7.38
C SER A 175 4.53 21.37 7.07
N ILE A 176 3.31 21.44 6.56
CA ILE A 176 2.56 20.27 6.13
C ILE A 176 3.20 19.77 4.83
N CYS A 177 3.84 18.59 4.87
CA CYS A 177 4.40 17.95 3.70
C CYS A 177 3.42 16.90 3.15
N SER A 178 3.27 16.84 1.84
CA SER A 178 2.70 15.67 1.16
C SER A 178 3.63 14.47 1.33
N GLY A 179 3.09 13.25 1.24
CA GLY A 179 3.95 12.07 1.33
C GLY A 179 4.93 11.94 0.14
N LEU A 180 4.63 12.50 -1.04
CA LEU A 180 5.60 12.60 -2.13
C LEU A 180 6.80 13.48 -1.78
N GLU A 181 6.59 14.60 -1.07
CA GLU A 181 7.68 15.42 -0.53
C GLU A 181 8.42 14.68 0.57
N LEU A 182 7.68 14.11 1.53
CA LEU A 182 8.26 13.39 2.67
C LEU A 182 9.17 12.26 2.19
N MET A 183 8.77 11.51 1.16
CA MET A 183 9.56 10.41 0.59
C MET A 183 10.96 10.86 0.11
N LEU A 184 11.12 12.12 -0.31
CA LEU A 184 12.39 12.68 -0.77
C LEU A 184 13.26 13.22 0.38
N LEU A 185 12.69 13.40 1.56
CA LEU A 185 13.39 13.87 2.75
C LEU A 185 14.02 12.72 3.54
N PRO A 186 15.10 12.96 4.32
CA PRO A 186 15.67 11.94 5.22
C PRO A 186 14.63 11.32 6.17
N GLU A 187 13.71 12.16 6.68
CA GLU A 187 12.61 11.78 7.58
C GLU A 187 11.58 10.84 6.91
N GLY A 188 11.60 10.74 5.57
CA GLY A 188 10.75 9.84 4.79
C GLY A 188 11.12 8.37 4.81
N THR A 189 12.12 7.97 5.58
CA THR A 189 12.63 6.58 5.62
C THR A 189 11.52 5.55 5.84
N GLN A 190 10.64 5.77 6.81
CA GLN A 190 9.53 4.85 7.07
C GLN A 190 8.55 4.81 5.89
N LEU A 191 8.24 5.96 5.29
CA LEU A 191 7.33 6.03 4.14
C LEU A 191 7.92 5.28 2.94
N ARG A 192 9.22 5.42 2.64
CA ARG A 192 9.88 4.68 1.56
C ARG A 192 9.80 3.16 1.76
N LYS A 193 10.08 2.68 2.98
CA LYS A 193 9.94 1.24 3.32
C LYS A 193 8.52 0.75 3.14
N ASP A 194 7.56 1.51 3.63
CA ASP A 194 6.14 1.21 3.50
C ASP A 194 5.66 1.16 2.03
N LEU A 195 6.17 2.06 1.19
CA LEU A 195 5.88 2.09 -0.26
C LEU A 195 6.46 0.86 -0.98
N ILE A 196 7.67 0.45 -0.62
CA ILE A 196 8.29 -0.79 -1.14
C ILE A 196 7.44 -2.00 -0.73
N ILE A 197 7.01 -2.08 0.53
CA ILE A 197 6.14 -3.16 1.01
C ILE A 197 4.81 -3.18 0.26
N ARG A 198 4.19 -2.01 0.07
CA ARG A 198 2.93 -1.88 -0.67
C ARG A 198 3.07 -2.36 -2.12
N HIS A 199 4.16 -1.97 -2.77
CA HIS A 199 4.50 -2.42 -4.11
C HIS A 199 4.62 -3.95 -4.18
N GLU A 200 5.47 -4.54 -3.33
CA GLU A 200 5.70 -6.00 -3.30
C GLU A 200 4.42 -6.78 -2.98
N CYS A 201 3.61 -6.29 -2.03
CA CYS A 201 2.34 -6.93 -1.68
C CYS A 201 1.35 -6.91 -2.86
N LEU A 202 1.26 -5.80 -3.61
CA LEU A 202 0.41 -5.74 -4.79
C LEU A 202 0.94 -6.65 -5.91
N LYS A 203 2.26 -6.66 -6.15
CA LYS A 203 2.92 -7.59 -7.08
C LYS A 203 2.53 -9.03 -6.79
N TYR A 204 2.72 -9.48 -5.55
CA TYR A 204 2.40 -10.86 -5.16
C TYR A 204 0.91 -11.13 -5.08
N PHE A 205 0.07 -10.12 -4.81
CA PHE A 205 -1.38 -10.26 -4.88
C PHE A 205 -1.83 -10.62 -6.31
N VAL A 206 -1.30 -9.93 -7.32
CA VAL A 206 -1.51 -10.26 -8.74
C VAL A 206 -1.05 -11.68 -9.04
N ILE A 207 0.20 -12.02 -8.67
CA ILE A 207 0.77 -13.34 -8.92
C ILE A 207 -0.07 -14.45 -8.29
N THR A 208 -0.44 -14.27 -7.01
CA THR A 208 -1.17 -15.27 -6.22
C THR A 208 -2.59 -15.46 -6.73
N THR A 209 -3.28 -14.37 -7.09
CA THR A 209 -4.64 -14.48 -7.64
C THR A 209 -4.67 -15.29 -8.93
N ILE A 210 -3.62 -15.20 -9.77
CA ILE A 210 -3.51 -15.96 -11.02
C ILE A 210 -3.03 -17.41 -10.77
N LEU A 211 -1.90 -17.59 -10.08
CA LEU A 211 -1.24 -18.90 -10.00
C LEU A 211 -1.91 -19.89 -9.05
N LYS A 212 -2.67 -19.42 -8.04
CA LYS A 212 -3.42 -20.32 -7.15
C LYS A 212 -4.76 -20.79 -7.75
N GLN A 213 -5.12 -20.37 -8.97
CA GLN A 213 -6.31 -20.90 -9.64
C GLN A 213 -6.10 -22.32 -10.12
N THR A 214 -7.04 -23.20 -9.79
CA THR A 214 -7.08 -24.57 -10.32
C THR A 214 -7.74 -24.65 -11.70
N ASP A 215 -8.61 -23.68 -12.03
CA ASP A 215 -9.32 -23.61 -13.31
C ASP A 215 -8.55 -22.72 -14.29
N GLN A 216 -8.06 -23.33 -15.38
CA GLN A 216 -7.32 -22.63 -16.42
C GLN A 216 -8.15 -21.52 -17.09
N SER A 217 -9.46 -21.70 -17.28
CA SER A 217 -10.28 -20.65 -17.91
C SER A 217 -10.32 -19.41 -17.03
N LYS A 218 -10.51 -19.59 -15.72
CA LYS A 218 -10.47 -18.49 -14.74
C LYS A 218 -9.09 -17.87 -14.61
N GLN A 219 -8.03 -18.67 -14.68
CA GLN A 219 -6.66 -18.18 -14.69
C GLN A 219 -6.42 -17.22 -15.87
N LEU A 220 -6.84 -17.60 -17.08
CA LEU A 220 -6.74 -16.76 -18.28
C LEU A 220 -7.62 -15.49 -18.16
N GLU A 221 -8.82 -15.61 -17.58
CA GLU A 221 -9.70 -14.45 -17.34
C GLU A 221 -9.09 -13.45 -16.34
N LEU A 222 -8.41 -13.93 -15.31
CA LEU A 222 -7.70 -13.09 -14.35
C LEU A 222 -6.49 -12.39 -14.96
N ILE A 223 -5.71 -13.08 -15.80
CA ILE A 223 -4.63 -12.44 -16.58
C ILE A 223 -5.20 -11.29 -17.41
N ARG A 224 -6.28 -11.56 -18.18
CA ARG A 224 -6.96 -10.53 -18.97
C ARG A 224 -7.41 -9.37 -18.10
N LYS A 225 -8.08 -9.65 -16.97
CA LYS A 225 -8.60 -8.62 -16.06
C LYS A 225 -7.48 -7.73 -15.51
N TRP A 226 -6.37 -8.32 -15.06
CA TRP A 226 -5.21 -7.54 -14.58
C TRP A 226 -4.56 -6.70 -15.68
N MET A 227 -4.50 -7.18 -16.91
CA MET A 227 -4.02 -6.41 -18.07
C MET A 227 -4.94 -5.23 -18.38
N GLU A 228 -6.26 -5.43 -18.36
CA GLU A 228 -7.24 -4.36 -18.55
C GLU A 228 -7.12 -3.29 -17.44
N ILE A 229 -6.90 -3.72 -16.19
CA ILE A 229 -6.66 -2.79 -15.06
C ILE A 229 -5.37 -1.99 -15.32
N ALA A 230 -4.28 -2.66 -15.68
CA ALA A 230 -3.00 -2.01 -16.00
C ALA A 230 -3.15 -0.99 -17.15
N GLU A 231 -3.90 -1.34 -18.19
CA GLU A 231 -4.18 -0.44 -19.30
C GLU A 231 -4.95 0.82 -18.85
N ARG A 232 -5.96 0.68 -17.98
CA ARG A 232 -6.70 1.84 -17.43
C ARG A 232 -5.82 2.71 -16.53
N LEU A 233 -4.92 2.10 -15.75
CA LEU A 233 -3.97 2.82 -14.90
C LEU A 233 -3.00 3.66 -15.73
N GLU A 234 -2.53 3.16 -16.87
CA GLU A 234 -1.60 3.89 -17.74
C GLU A 234 -2.30 4.96 -18.60
N ASN A 235 -3.41 4.61 -19.25
CA ASN A 235 -3.98 5.44 -20.32
C ASN A 235 -5.07 6.41 -19.85
N SER A 236 -5.80 6.09 -18.78
CA SER A 236 -6.97 6.87 -18.35
C SER A 236 -6.80 7.51 -16.97
N ILE A 237 -6.06 6.83 -16.09
CA ILE A 237 -5.98 7.19 -14.67
C ILE A 237 -4.62 7.80 -14.32
N HIS A 238 -3.57 7.41 -15.03
CA HIS A 238 -2.19 7.87 -14.84
C HIS A 238 -1.67 7.64 -13.41
N ASP A 239 -1.96 6.47 -12.85
CA ASP A 239 -1.35 5.94 -11.64
C ASP A 239 -0.17 5.04 -12.02
N HIS A 240 0.99 5.64 -12.27
CA HIS A 240 2.17 4.92 -12.75
C HIS A 240 2.75 4.01 -11.66
N PHE A 241 2.58 4.34 -10.37
CA PHE A 241 2.95 3.48 -9.25
C PHE A 241 2.11 2.19 -9.21
N GLY A 242 0.79 2.31 -9.33
CA GLY A 242 -0.13 1.18 -9.40
C GLY A 242 0.09 0.34 -10.66
N PHE A 243 0.23 1.00 -11.82
CA PHE A 243 0.54 0.35 -13.10
C PHE A 243 1.81 -0.50 -13.00
N GLY A 244 2.91 0.09 -12.53
CA GLY A 244 4.18 -0.60 -12.38
C GLY A 244 4.06 -1.82 -11.47
N SER A 245 3.41 -1.67 -10.31
CA SER A 245 3.20 -2.78 -9.36
C SER A 245 2.46 -3.97 -9.97
N ILE A 246 1.45 -3.73 -10.80
CA ILE A 246 0.73 -4.79 -11.52
C ILE A 246 1.59 -5.39 -12.63
N MET A 247 2.34 -4.57 -13.38
CA MET A 247 3.22 -5.04 -14.45
C MET A 247 4.35 -5.93 -13.92
N PHE A 248 4.92 -5.61 -12.76
CA PHE A 248 5.86 -6.51 -12.08
C PHE A 248 5.26 -7.89 -11.79
N GLY A 249 3.95 -7.96 -11.47
CA GLY A 249 3.24 -9.21 -11.25
C GLY A 249 2.92 -9.95 -12.56
N LEU A 250 2.44 -9.24 -13.59
CA LEU A 250 2.11 -9.83 -14.89
C LEU A 250 3.36 -10.33 -15.64
N CYS A 251 4.48 -9.63 -15.51
CA CYS A 251 5.77 -10.03 -16.07
C CYS A 251 6.48 -11.11 -15.26
N PHE A 252 5.86 -11.65 -14.21
CA PHE A 252 6.45 -12.74 -13.42
C PHE A 252 6.65 -13.98 -14.31
N PRO A 253 7.83 -14.64 -14.30
CA PRO A 253 8.18 -15.66 -15.29
C PRO A 253 7.17 -16.79 -15.41
N ARG A 254 6.58 -17.22 -14.29
CA ARG A 254 5.58 -18.29 -14.25
C ARG A 254 4.25 -17.94 -14.92
N ILE A 255 3.89 -16.65 -14.93
CA ILE A 255 2.71 -16.15 -15.65
C ILE A 255 3.02 -15.99 -17.14
N GLN A 256 4.26 -15.57 -17.44
CA GLN A 256 4.80 -15.43 -18.79
C GLN A 256 5.29 -16.77 -19.38
N ASP A 257 4.91 -17.91 -18.79
CA ASP A 257 5.28 -19.23 -19.30
C ASP A 257 4.79 -19.42 -20.74
N SER A 258 5.64 -20.01 -21.58
CA SER A 258 5.38 -20.15 -23.03
C SER A 258 4.08 -20.88 -23.36
N THR A 259 3.69 -21.87 -22.54
CA THR A 259 2.46 -22.63 -22.76
C THR A 259 1.24 -21.81 -22.36
N MET A 260 1.29 -21.15 -21.20
CA MET A 260 0.22 -20.29 -20.70
C MET A 260 -0.01 -19.10 -21.63
N TRP A 261 1.06 -18.42 -22.06
CA TRP A 261 0.97 -17.24 -22.92
C TRP A 261 0.49 -17.57 -24.33
N LYS A 262 0.83 -18.76 -24.86
CA LYS A 262 0.30 -19.25 -26.14
C LYS A 262 -1.20 -19.50 -26.07
N ILE A 263 -1.68 -20.17 -25.02
CA ILE A 263 -3.12 -20.44 -24.82
C ILE A 263 -3.87 -19.12 -24.58
N PHE A 264 -3.29 -18.22 -23.79
CA PHE A 264 -3.84 -16.89 -23.58
C PHE A 264 -3.97 -16.13 -24.90
N GLY A 265 -2.93 -16.09 -25.73
CA GLY A 265 -2.94 -15.40 -27.02
C GLY A 265 -3.94 -15.99 -28.01
N GLN A 266 -4.21 -17.29 -27.96
CA GLN A 266 -5.26 -17.92 -28.77
C GLN A 266 -6.67 -17.46 -28.35
N LYS A 267 -6.92 -17.28 -27.05
CA LYS A 267 -8.23 -16.87 -26.51
C LYS A 267 -8.44 -15.35 -26.52
N TYR A 268 -7.38 -14.58 -26.25
CA TYR A 268 -7.38 -13.14 -26.02
C TYR A 268 -6.29 -12.43 -26.86
N GLY A 269 -6.32 -12.67 -28.18
CA GLY A 269 -5.32 -12.18 -29.13
C GLY A 269 -5.10 -10.65 -29.14
N GLU A 270 -6.15 -9.87 -28.86
CA GLU A 270 -6.01 -8.42 -28.78
C GLU A 270 -5.32 -7.97 -27.48
N ASN A 271 -5.64 -8.59 -26.34
CA ASN A 271 -5.02 -8.24 -25.05
C ASN A 271 -3.52 -8.54 -25.05
N ILE A 272 -3.10 -9.69 -25.62
CA ILE A 272 -1.66 -10.01 -25.73
C ILE A 272 -0.94 -9.02 -26.66
N ARG A 273 -1.59 -8.57 -27.74
CA ARG A 273 -1.04 -7.54 -28.63
C ARG A 273 -0.86 -6.20 -27.93
N ILE A 274 -1.86 -5.77 -27.15
CA ILE A 274 -1.79 -4.54 -26.34
C ILE A 274 -0.67 -4.65 -25.31
N PHE A 275 -0.51 -5.81 -24.68
CA PHE A 275 0.53 -6.01 -23.68
C PHE A 275 1.94 -5.94 -24.26
N GLU A 276 2.23 -6.69 -25.33
CA GLU A 276 3.57 -6.71 -25.91
C GLU A 276 3.93 -5.37 -26.58
N ASN A 277 2.98 -4.75 -27.28
CA ASN A 277 3.25 -3.55 -28.08
C ASN A 277 3.01 -2.22 -27.35
N SER A 278 2.47 -2.25 -26.13
CA SER A 278 2.19 -1.03 -25.36
C SER A 278 2.59 -1.17 -23.91
N LEU A 279 1.94 -2.05 -23.14
CA LEU A 279 2.14 -2.10 -21.69
C LEU A 279 3.57 -2.50 -21.31
N ARG A 280 4.14 -3.53 -21.95
CA ARG A 280 5.52 -3.97 -21.69
C ARG A 280 6.52 -2.90 -22.09
N ILE A 281 6.32 -2.23 -23.22
CA ILE A 281 7.19 -1.14 -23.67
C ILE A 281 7.16 0.02 -22.68
N ARG A 282 5.97 0.45 -22.25
CA ARG A 282 5.80 1.50 -21.23
C ARG A 282 6.46 1.12 -19.91
N PHE A 283 6.26 -0.10 -19.45
CA PHE A 283 6.87 -0.60 -18.23
C PHE A 283 8.40 -0.61 -18.31
N THR A 284 8.98 -1.16 -19.39
CA THR A 284 10.42 -1.11 -19.64
C THR A 284 10.95 0.32 -19.71
N ASN A 285 10.19 1.22 -20.32
CA ASN A 285 10.54 2.63 -20.40
C ASN A 285 10.53 3.31 -19.02
N TYR A 286 9.59 3.01 -18.12
CA TYR A 286 9.64 3.53 -16.75
C TYR A 286 10.86 3.04 -15.98
N LEU A 287 11.27 1.79 -16.22
CA LEU A 287 12.43 1.20 -15.56
C LEU A 287 13.75 1.81 -16.06
N ASN A 288 13.80 2.24 -17.31
CA ASN A 288 15.00 2.78 -17.95
C ASN A 288 15.02 4.30 -18.09
N ASN A 289 13.89 4.97 -17.91
CA ASN A 289 13.75 6.42 -18.10
C ASN A 289 12.70 6.99 -17.13
N SER A 290 13.21 7.62 -16.09
CA SER A 290 12.42 8.15 -14.98
C SER A 290 11.47 9.30 -15.41
N ARG A 291 11.82 10.06 -16.46
CA ARG A 291 11.10 11.27 -16.91
C ARG A 291 9.70 10.99 -17.44
N ILE A 292 9.47 9.78 -17.95
CA ILE A 292 8.18 9.39 -18.53
C ILE A 292 7.08 9.39 -17.45
N SER A 293 7.48 9.24 -16.19
CA SER A 293 6.54 9.22 -15.07
C SER A 293 5.96 10.59 -14.68
N SER A 294 6.51 11.70 -15.21
CA SER A 294 6.15 13.08 -14.84
C SER A 294 5.36 13.84 -15.92
N SER A 295 4.54 13.15 -16.72
CA SER A 295 3.64 13.80 -17.68
C SER A 295 2.65 14.77 -17.00
N SER A 296 2.09 15.73 -17.74
CA SER A 296 1.12 16.70 -17.20
C SER A 296 -0.14 16.07 -16.60
N ASN A 297 -0.48 14.86 -17.05
CA ASN A 297 -1.70 14.16 -16.65
C ASN A 297 -1.46 13.14 -15.53
N THR A 298 -0.21 12.96 -15.10
CA THR A 298 0.17 12.02 -14.05
C THR A 298 -0.61 12.31 -12.76
N CYS A 299 -1.23 11.29 -12.16
CA CYS A 299 -1.78 11.37 -10.80
C CYS A 299 -0.78 10.86 -9.77
N LEU A 300 -0.07 9.77 -10.08
CA LEU A 300 1.00 9.24 -9.24
C LEU A 300 2.20 8.84 -10.11
N PRO A 301 3.40 9.37 -9.86
CA PRO A 301 4.60 8.99 -10.60
C PRO A 301 5.09 7.58 -10.23
N PHE A 302 5.99 7.04 -11.05
CA PHE A 302 6.62 5.74 -10.82
C PHE A 302 7.78 5.92 -9.85
N ILE A 303 7.49 5.76 -8.56
CA ILE A 303 8.38 6.14 -7.44
C ILE A 303 9.18 4.98 -6.82
N ILE A 304 8.96 3.74 -7.28
CA ILE A 304 9.54 2.57 -6.61
C ILE A 304 11.08 2.53 -6.74
N GLN A 305 11.62 2.90 -7.89
CA GLN A 305 13.07 2.97 -8.09
C GLN A 305 13.73 4.03 -7.19
N LEU A 306 13.10 5.19 -7.05
CA LEU A 306 13.54 6.23 -6.11
C LEU A 306 13.59 5.70 -4.68
N CYS A 307 12.54 5.00 -4.23
CA CYS A 307 12.50 4.43 -2.89
C CYS A 307 13.66 3.47 -2.65
N HIS A 308 13.93 2.58 -3.61
CA HIS A 308 15.04 1.62 -3.50
C HIS A 308 16.41 2.30 -3.48
N ILE A 309 16.68 3.27 -4.34
CA ILE A 309 17.99 3.97 -4.35
C ILE A 309 18.23 4.74 -3.07
N ILE A 310 17.24 5.50 -2.60
CA ILE A 310 17.41 6.32 -1.39
C ILE A 310 17.62 5.41 -0.17
N GLU A 311 16.85 4.33 -0.05
CA GLU A 311 17.06 3.38 1.05
C GLU A 311 18.38 2.61 0.94
N TYR A 312 18.88 2.38 -0.27
CA TYR A 312 20.18 1.75 -0.49
C TYR A 312 21.36 2.69 -0.13
N SER A 313 21.24 3.99 -0.41
CA SER A 313 22.31 4.97 -0.14
C SER A 313 22.49 5.31 1.34
N HIS A 314 21.44 5.18 2.16
CA HIS A 314 21.52 5.36 3.62
C HIS A 314 22.16 4.17 4.38
N ILE A 315 22.50 3.08 3.70
CA ILE A 315 23.16 1.89 4.29
C ILE A 315 24.69 2.04 4.36
N VAL A 316 25.27 3.13 3.82
CA VAL A 316 26.72 3.42 3.90
C VAL A 316 27.13 4.00 5.26
N ASP A 317 26.60 3.45 6.36
CA ASP A 317 27.21 3.51 7.68
C ASP A 317 27.68 2.09 8.00
N THR A 318 28.97 1.84 7.75
CA THR A 318 29.60 0.53 7.55
C THR A 318 29.62 -0.40 8.76
N ASN A 319 28.95 -0.05 9.86
CA ASN A 319 28.90 -0.82 11.10
C ASN A 319 27.52 -1.37 11.47
N PHE A 320 26.48 -1.13 10.65
CA PHE A 320 25.12 -1.67 10.85
C PHE A 320 24.60 -2.46 9.65
N LEU A 321 25.47 -3.09 8.86
CA LEU A 321 25.09 -4.23 8.02
C LEU A 321 24.43 -5.27 8.94
N PRO A 322 23.10 -5.52 8.87
CA PRO A 322 22.62 -6.78 9.39
C PRO A 322 23.32 -7.84 8.54
N LYS A 323 23.79 -8.89 9.19
CA LYS A 323 24.44 -10.06 8.60
C LYS A 323 23.50 -10.80 7.62
N PHE A 324 23.06 -10.15 6.55
CA PHE A 324 22.29 -10.73 5.45
C PHE A 324 23.20 -11.41 4.42
N ILE A 325 24.52 -11.39 4.62
CA ILE A 325 25.51 -11.96 3.70
C ILE A 325 26.08 -13.30 4.19
N ASP A 326 25.86 -13.73 5.44
CA ASP A 326 26.38 -15.00 5.94
C ASP A 326 25.28 -16.02 6.23
N ALA A 327 24.91 -16.78 5.20
CA ALA A 327 24.54 -18.18 5.32
C ALA A 327 24.43 -18.75 3.92
N LYS A 328 25.48 -19.46 3.45
CA LYS A 328 25.51 -20.41 2.31
C LYS A 328 24.16 -20.57 1.57
N PHE A 329 23.76 -19.53 0.86
CA PHE A 329 22.49 -19.45 0.14
C PHE A 329 22.88 -19.56 -1.32
N ASP A 330 22.25 -20.49 -2.03
CA ASP A 330 22.45 -20.58 -3.47
C ASP A 330 21.79 -19.35 -4.12
N GLN A 331 22.62 -18.32 -4.33
CA GLN A 331 22.29 -16.94 -4.68
C GLN A 331 21.81 -16.75 -6.13
N SER A 332 21.50 -17.82 -6.86
CA SER A 332 21.34 -17.80 -8.31
C SER A 332 19.98 -17.26 -8.76
N SER A 333 18.87 -17.67 -8.14
CA SER A 333 17.52 -17.47 -8.72
C SER A 333 16.82 -16.18 -8.28
N LEU A 334 16.89 -15.80 -6.99
CA LEU A 334 16.28 -14.56 -6.47
C LEU A 334 16.93 -13.29 -7.01
N LEU A 335 18.25 -13.33 -7.24
CA LEU A 335 18.94 -12.20 -7.85
C LEU A 335 18.68 -12.10 -9.34
N GLU A 336 18.22 -13.13 -10.05
CA GLU A 336 18.14 -13.09 -11.52
C GLU A 336 17.00 -12.22 -12.04
N PHE A 337 15.81 -12.23 -11.43
CA PHE A 337 14.68 -11.38 -11.86
C PHE A 337 14.90 -9.90 -11.48
N ASP A 338 15.32 -9.62 -10.24
CA ASP A 338 15.60 -8.23 -9.82
C ASP A 338 16.88 -7.66 -10.47
N LYS A 339 17.87 -8.51 -10.85
CA LYS A 339 18.98 -8.11 -11.74
C LYS A 339 18.52 -7.93 -13.19
N GLN A 340 17.59 -8.74 -13.69
CA GLN A 340 17.05 -8.63 -15.06
C GLN A 340 16.26 -7.33 -15.25
N ILE A 341 15.57 -6.86 -14.21
CA ILE A 341 14.75 -5.64 -14.25
C ILE A 341 15.53 -4.39 -13.77
N GLY A 342 16.83 -4.54 -13.45
CA GLY A 342 17.74 -3.41 -13.21
C GLY A 342 17.65 -2.75 -11.83
N LEU A 343 16.81 -3.25 -10.91
CA LEU A 343 16.64 -2.66 -9.57
C LEU A 343 17.89 -2.74 -8.68
N ASN A 344 18.92 -3.51 -9.07
CA ASN A 344 20.15 -3.70 -8.30
C ASN A 344 21.43 -3.27 -9.04
N ASN A 345 21.31 -2.68 -10.24
CA ASN A 345 22.45 -2.28 -11.09
C ASN A 345 22.33 -0.82 -11.55
N PHE A 346 22.02 0.10 -10.61
CA PHE A 346 21.94 1.52 -10.95
C PHE A 346 23.32 2.06 -11.31
N GLY A 347 23.48 2.47 -12.56
CA GLY A 347 24.60 3.27 -13.01
C GLY A 347 24.46 4.73 -12.55
N LEU A 348 25.53 5.50 -12.73
CA LEU A 348 25.51 6.95 -12.44
C LEU A 348 24.45 7.69 -13.26
N GLU A 349 24.19 7.24 -14.48
CA GLU A 349 23.16 7.81 -15.37
C GLU A 349 21.76 7.61 -14.79
N ASP A 350 21.46 6.41 -14.26
CA ASP A 350 20.18 6.12 -13.60
C ASP A 350 19.98 6.99 -12.35
N ILE A 351 21.05 7.23 -11.57
CA ILE A 351 21.01 8.10 -10.39
C ILE A 351 20.72 9.56 -10.79
N ILE A 352 21.34 10.03 -11.88
CA ILE A 352 21.08 11.39 -12.40
C ILE A 352 19.62 11.51 -12.85
N GLU A 353 19.13 10.56 -13.64
CA GLU A 353 17.73 10.56 -14.09
C GLU A 353 16.75 10.51 -12.91
N LEU A 354 17.05 9.74 -11.88
CA LEU A 354 16.21 9.66 -10.68
C LEU A 354 16.28 10.94 -9.84
N THR A 355 17.43 11.61 -9.80
CA THR A 355 17.54 12.95 -9.20
C THR A 355 16.68 13.96 -9.96
N GLU A 356 16.69 13.93 -11.31
CA GLU A 356 15.81 14.77 -12.11
C GLU A 356 14.31 14.46 -11.88
N LEU A 357 13.97 13.17 -11.69
CA LEU A 357 12.61 12.79 -11.31
C LEU A 357 12.22 13.38 -9.94
N SER A 358 13.13 13.38 -8.96
CA SER A 358 12.87 14.01 -7.65
C SER A 358 12.54 15.51 -7.79
N ASP A 359 13.28 16.23 -8.63
CA ASP A 359 13.02 17.64 -8.95
C ASP A 359 11.67 17.84 -9.64
N GLN A 360 11.33 16.95 -10.58
CA GLN A 360 10.04 16.98 -11.28
C GLN A 360 8.88 16.71 -10.34
N ILE A 361 9.04 15.79 -9.39
CA ILE A 361 8.02 15.49 -8.39
C ILE A 361 7.71 16.75 -7.58
N ILE A 362 8.73 17.41 -7.03
CA ILE A 362 8.59 18.62 -6.21
C ILE A 362 7.90 19.74 -6.99
N LYS A 363 8.29 19.95 -8.26
CA LYS A 363 7.71 21.01 -9.12
C LYS A 363 6.24 20.78 -9.48
N ASN A 364 5.74 19.54 -9.42
CA ASN A 364 4.42 19.17 -9.93
C ASN A 364 3.46 18.64 -8.85
N LEU A 365 3.77 18.81 -7.56
CA LEU A 365 2.95 18.28 -6.45
C LEU A 365 1.48 18.72 -6.49
N GLU A 366 1.24 20.02 -6.71
CA GLU A 366 -0.12 20.57 -6.81
C GLU A 366 -0.86 20.00 -8.04
N GLN A 367 -0.14 19.77 -9.13
CA GLN A 367 -0.70 19.19 -10.34
C GLN A 367 -1.13 17.73 -10.11
N PHE A 368 -0.32 16.94 -9.39
CA PHE A 368 -0.68 15.56 -9.05
C PHE A 368 -1.94 15.48 -8.18
N ASP A 369 -2.05 16.34 -7.16
CA ASP A 369 -3.26 16.43 -6.32
C ASP A 369 -4.47 16.86 -7.17
N HIS A 370 -4.33 17.89 -8.01
CA HIS A 370 -5.40 18.34 -8.89
C HIS A 370 -5.88 17.26 -9.87
N ASN A 371 -4.95 16.53 -10.50
CA ASN A 371 -5.25 15.45 -11.43
C ASN A 371 -6.06 14.34 -10.75
N PHE A 372 -5.66 13.93 -9.55
CA PHE A 372 -6.42 12.96 -8.76
C PHE A 372 -7.83 13.46 -8.42
N GLN A 373 -7.96 14.69 -7.91
CA GLN A 373 -9.26 15.25 -7.56
C GLN A 373 -10.20 15.30 -8.77
N SER A 374 -9.66 15.60 -9.96
CA SER A 374 -10.41 15.60 -11.22
C SER A 374 -10.95 14.20 -11.56
N ILE A 375 -10.15 13.15 -11.41
CA ILE A 375 -10.58 11.76 -11.65
C ILE A 375 -11.65 11.31 -10.67
N ILE A 376 -11.50 11.64 -9.39
CA ILE A 376 -12.49 11.29 -8.35
C ILE A 376 -13.79 12.08 -8.55
N PHE A 377 -13.72 13.38 -8.83
CA PHE A 377 -14.89 14.21 -9.05
C PHE A 377 -15.75 13.69 -10.21
N ARG A 378 -15.12 13.35 -11.35
CA ARG A 378 -15.79 12.70 -12.49
C ARG A 378 -16.47 11.38 -12.14
N SER A 379 -16.04 10.72 -11.07
CA SER A 379 -16.59 9.44 -10.63
C SER A 379 -17.79 9.60 -9.66
N THR A 380 -17.96 10.76 -9.04
CA THR A 380 -19.07 11.02 -8.08
C THR A 380 -20.42 11.35 -8.72
N SER A 381 -20.46 11.55 -10.04
CA SER A 381 -21.66 12.02 -10.76
C SER A 381 -22.71 10.94 -11.07
N LYS A 382 -22.46 9.67 -10.74
CA LYS A 382 -23.46 8.59 -10.80
C LYS A 382 -23.51 7.90 -9.45
N HIS A 383 -24.69 7.84 -8.85
CA HIS A 383 -24.96 7.14 -7.60
C HIS A 383 -24.43 5.69 -7.64
N GLN A 384 -23.20 5.48 -7.21
CA GLN A 384 -22.64 4.17 -6.97
C GLN A 384 -22.39 4.09 -5.47
N GLN A 385 -23.28 3.37 -4.77
CA GLN A 385 -23.02 2.93 -3.41
C GLN A 385 -21.61 2.33 -3.40
N VAL A 386 -20.72 2.92 -2.60
CA VAL A 386 -19.35 2.41 -2.44
C VAL A 386 -19.49 1.02 -1.84
N ASP A 387 -19.30 -0.01 -2.65
CA ASP A 387 -19.21 -1.37 -2.14
C ASP A 387 -18.00 -1.43 -1.21
N THR A 388 -18.28 -1.51 0.10
CA THR A 388 -17.28 -1.55 1.16
C THR A 388 -16.30 -2.71 1.01
N ASN A 389 -16.64 -3.73 0.23
CA ASN A 389 -15.77 -4.88 -0.02
C ASN A 389 -14.62 -4.51 -0.98
N VAL A 390 -14.86 -3.64 -1.97
CA VAL A 390 -13.83 -3.25 -2.97
C VAL A 390 -12.85 -2.24 -2.39
N ASP A 391 -13.29 -1.36 -1.48
CA ASP A 391 -12.38 -0.40 -0.80
C ASP A 391 -11.30 -1.12 0.02
N GLN A 392 -11.60 -2.31 0.53
CA GLN A 392 -10.64 -3.13 1.29
C GLN A 392 -9.68 -3.92 0.39
N LEU A 393 -10.09 -4.23 -0.84
CA LEU A 393 -9.37 -5.10 -1.77
C LEU A 393 -7.92 -4.65 -2.01
N PHE A 394 -7.70 -3.34 -2.18
CA PHE A 394 -6.40 -2.77 -2.52
C PHE A 394 -5.60 -2.23 -1.32
N ARG A 395 -6.07 -2.53 -0.10
CA ARG A 395 -5.33 -2.15 1.12
C ARG A 395 -4.15 -3.08 1.33
N THR A 396 -2.98 -2.53 1.69
CA THR A 396 -1.80 -3.37 1.90
C THR A 396 -1.98 -4.34 3.06
N ASP A 397 -2.67 -3.92 4.13
CA ASP A 397 -2.97 -4.80 5.27
C ASP A 397 -3.86 -5.99 4.87
N PHE A 398 -4.70 -5.83 3.84
CA PHE A 398 -5.46 -6.94 3.27
C PHE A 398 -4.56 -7.86 2.45
N HIS A 399 -3.74 -7.32 1.55
CA HIS A 399 -2.80 -8.11 0.75
C HIS A 399 -1.87 -8.96 1.62
N VAL A 400 -1.30 -8.38 2.69
CA VAL A 400 -0.43 -9.12 3.62
C VAL A 400 -1.20 -10.29 4.23
N ARG A 401 -2.42 -10.06 4.73
CA ARG A 401 -3.24 -11.14 5.31
C ARG A 401 -3.53 -12.24 4.30
N PHE A 402 -3.89 -11.85 3.09
CA PHE A 402 -4.17 -12.75 1.99
C PHE A 402 -2.93 -13.57 1.58
N LEU A 403 -1.75 -12.95 1.55
CA LEU A 403 -0.52 -13.59 1.09
C LEU A 403 0.13 -14.49 2.14
N PHE A 404 0.13 -14.07 3.41
CA PHE A 404 1.04 -14.65 4.41
C PHE A 404 0.38 -15.51 5.48
N GLU A 405 -0.95 -15.49 5.65
CA GLU A 405 -1.71 -16.27 6.64
C GLU A 405 -1.04 -16.35 8.04
N ASN A 406 -1.46 -17.27 8.91
CA ASN A 406 -0.84 -17.50 10.24
C ASN A 406 0.56 -18.16 10.14
N LYS A 407 1.11 -18.35 8.94
CA LYS A 407 2.48 -18.86 8.79
C LYS A 407 3.46 -17.74 9.10
N HIS A 408 4.34 -18.01 10.03
CA HIS A 408 5.39 -17.07 10.45
C HIS A 408 4.87 -15.78 11.10
N GLN A 409 3.83 -15.83 11.95
CA GLN A 409 3.29 -14.65 12.66
C GLN A 409 4.38 -13.77 13.32
N HIS A 410 5.45 -14.38 13.83
CA HIS A 410 6.57 -13.70 14.50
C HIS A 410 7.66 -13.13 13.58
N ARG A 411 7.60 -13.35 12.25
CA ARG A 411 8.61 -12.89 11.30
C ARG A 411 8.27 -11.51 10.75
N SER A 412 9.30 -10.74 10.43
CA SER A 412 9.16 -9.43 9.78
C SER A 412 8.52 -9.57 8.39
N ILE A 413 7.93 -8.49 7.87
CA ILE A 413 7.33 -8.47 6.52
C ILE A 413 8.37 -8.82 5.46
N ASN A 414 9.58 -8.29 5.59
CA ASN A 414 10.67 -8.56 4.67
C ASN A 414 11.03 -10.04 4.65
N GLU A 415 11.04 -10.71 5.81
CA GLU A 415 11.22 -12.16 5.90
C GLU A 415 10.04 -12.93 5.29
N LYS A 416 8.81 -12.47 5.48
CA LYS A 416 7.61 -13.09 4.89
C LYS A 416 7.59 -12.98 3.37
N ILE A 417 7.86 -11.79 2.84
CA ILE A 417 8.00 -11.53 1.40
C ILE A 417 9.10 -12.44 0.82
N LYS A 418 10.24 -12.55 1.50
CA LYS A 418 11.34 -13.43 1.10
C LYS A 418 10.94 -14.92 1.09
N LEU A 419 10.20 -15.38 2.09
CA LEU A 419 9.77 -16.79 2.14
C LEU A 419 8.75 -17.10 1.04
N ASN A 420 7.83 -16.18 0.78
CA ASN A 420 6.81 -16.38 -0.25
C ASN A 420 7.42 -16.29 -1.66
N SER A 421 8.39 -15.39 -1.87
CA SER A 421 9.16 -15.38 -3.10
C SER A 421 9.90 -16.72 -3.28
N GLU A 422 10.59 -17.22 -2.25
CA GLU A 422 11.19 -18.56 -2.26
C GLU A 422 10.18 -19.67 -2.52
N ASP A 423 8.96 -19.61 -1.98
CA ASP A 423 7.92 -20.62 -2.23
C ASP A 423 7.43 -20.58 -3.70
N PHE A 424 7.27 -19.38 -4.28
CA PHE A 424 6.94 -19.21 -5.71
C PHE A 424 8.08 -19.67 -6.62
N TYR A 425 9.34 -19.50 -6.22
CA TYR A 425 10.53 -19.97 -6.95
C TYR A 425 10.84 -21.46 -6.71
N ARG A 426 10.48 -22.06 -5.56
CA ARG A 426 10.62 -23.53 -5.35
C ARG A 426 9.64 -24.33 -6.20
N LEU A 427 8.50 -23.74 -6.56
CA LEU A 427 7.62 -24.29 -7.59
C LEU A 427 8.28 -24.32 -8.99
N GLU A 428 9.32 -23.52 -9.23
CA GLU A 428 10.12 -23.46 -10.47
C GLU A 428 11.06 -24.67 -10.59
N SER A 429 11.79 -25.02 -9.53
CA SER A 429 12.78 -26.10 -9.56
C SER A 429 12.18 -27.49 -9.69
N SER A 430 10.90 -27.66 -9.33
CA SER A 430 10.17 -28.94 -9.49
C SER A 430 9.77 -29.28 -10.93
N LEU A 431 9.96 -28.36 -11.89
CA LEU A 431 9.54 -28.51 -13.28
C LEU A 431 10.66 -28.25 -14.31
N ASN A 432 11.85 -27.83 -13.87
CA ASN A 432 12.98 -27.47 -14.74
C ASN A 432 13.86 -28.66 -15.18
N ASP A 433 13.42 -29.91 -15.05
CA ASP A 433 14.17 -31.03 -15.62
C ASP A 433 14.09 -31.08 -17.16
N ASP A 434 13.17 -30.34 -17.79
CA ASP A 434 13.11 -30.23 -19.25
C ASP A 434 12.84 -28.77 -19.70
N HIS A 435 13.89 -28.16 -20.25
CA HIS A 435 13.92 -27.01 -21.17
C HIS A 435 14.63 -25.73 -20.69
N GLN A 436 15.77 -25.48 -21.33
CA GLN A 436 16.51 -24.23 -21.36
C GLN A 436 15.64 -23.09 -21.92
N PHE A 437 15.39 -22.05 -21.13
CA PHE A 437 15.06 -20.71 -21.63
C PHE A 437 16.06 -19.69 -21.09
N VAL A 438 17.23 -19.68 -21.74
CA VAL A 438 18.18 -18.56 -21.70
C VAL A 438 17.91 -17.73 -22.95
N GLY A 439 17.47 -16.47 -22.79
CA GLY A 439 17.62 -15.46 -23.83
C GLY A 439 16.39 -14.63 -24.18
N CYS A 440 16.10 -13.60 -23.38
CA CYS A 440 15.56 -12.33 -23.91
C CYS A 440 15.63 -11.16 -22.91
N MET A 441 16.76 -10.98 -22.20
CA MET A 441 17.09 -9.72 -21.50
C MET A 441 18.59 -9.39 -21.56
N LYS A 442 19.28 -9.85 -22.62
CA LYS A 442 20.60 -9.36 -23.00
C LYS A 442 20.50 -8.67 -24.35
N SER A 443 20.17 -7.38 -24.33
CA SER A 443 20.44 -6.48 -25.45
C SER A 443 21.17 -5.24 -24.97
N ARG A 444 22.33 -5.46 -24.34
CA ARG A 444 23.47 -4.56 -24.49
C ARG A 444 24.65 -5.42 -24.89
N ASN A 445 24.88 -5.54 -26.19
CA ASN A 445 26.19 -5.79 -26.76
C ASN A 445 26.19 -5.46 -28.26
N PHE A 446 27.02 -4.45 -28.59
CA PHE A 446 27.44 -3.94 -29.89
C PHE A 446 26.35 -3.21 -30.71
N ILE A 447 26.59 -2.03 -31.28
CA ILE A 447 27.71 -1.65 -32.16
C ILE A 447 28.00 -0.12 -32.05
N LEU A 448 29.31 0.18 -31.92
CA LEU A 448 30.05 1.45 -32.10
C LEU A 448 29.71 2.68 -31.23
#